data_AF-A0A2N1T7V4-F1
#
_entry.id   AF-A0A2N1T7V4-F1
#
_cell.length_a   1.000
_cell.length_b   1.000
_cell.length_c   1.000
_cell.angle_alpha   90.00
_cell.angle_beta   90.00
_cell.angle_gamma   90.00
#
_symmetry.space_group_name_H-M   'P 1'
#
loop_
_entity.id
_entity.type
_entity.pdbx_description
1 polymer ?
#
loop_
_entity_poly.entity_id
_entity_poly.type
_entity_poly.pdbx_seq_one_letter_code
_entity_poly.pdbx_strand_id
1 'polypeptide(L)'
;MKIIYCTDIHGGFDELKSLLLETVADIYIVSGDLIDIPFYAIETAIHYHELQSYFHGLRRQWNMEEQLLEDFVEDLVNFPETSEEILKMGMQFQQLTIRARRVMQQKYKVLENILAFKTASRIFCIPGNYDMDLKFTALHERDLHLHWYTINTLKIAGYGGGDSWTAGIPERYIVRYKAGIGINDRSNEMYSFFKAVKPGIIVTHQPAHGVHDWLSFKGPSGSPALRTYCDNNPVLLCLSGHIHEQWGLEYIEGTVYLNPSNFGDVTTSSGEIREGGFFFQIEMDEQKIERIIFKKLVSNRIHDMAEYTPAGGTWKEKIIDGKRYDALKRRENHDLEIKKYSHIPQIELFNDIRNFFRMFQTRETEERIDMLEKVTRLLEGHFETIAMDVMGSVNVGLSQSQSDIDMVLYLECGHECVSERGKCENYRRAESMITERLAGIYKFEIIDCVDLSTVMRSIKERNFECEMTQRFVAHRSMGRPINYRVIAPVEDMLNRDVELRSEIEGSIHAFFKIFTNTSQHVTSFEKYELRLKSLGIKIPDAIRSKIRDYLQRDENT
;
A
#
# COMPACT_ATOMS: atom_id res chain seq x y z
N MET A 1 -11.31 11.68 -9.70
CA MET A 1 -10.64 11.58 -8.39
C MET A 1 -10.26 10.12 -8.16
N LYS A 2 -9.03 9.84 -7.74
CA LYS A 2 -8.50 8.51 -7.44
C LYS A 2 -8.12 8.45 -5.96
N ILE A 3 -8.67 7.48 -5.24
CA ILE A 3 -8.40 7.23 -3.82
C ILE A 3 -7.68 5.89 -3.68
N ILE A 4 -6.62 5.84 -2.89
CA ILE A 4 -6.01 4.58 -2.43
C ILE A 4 -6.34 4.39 -0.96
N TYR A 5 -6.92 3.24 -0.63
CA TYR A 5 -7.33 2.88 0.72
C TYR A 5 -6.66 1.59 1.17
N CYS A 6 -5.87 1.67 2.23
CA CYS A 6 -5.34 0.51 2.94
C CYS A 6 -5.62 0.65 4.44
N THR A 7 -5.78 -0.49 5.11
CA THR A 7 -6.03 -0.57 6.55
C THR A 7 -5.15 -1.61 7.20
N ASP A 8 -5.04 -1.58 8.53
CA ASP A 8 -4.38 -2.63 9.31
C ASP A 8 -2.92 -2.76 8.87
N ILE A 9 -2.18 -1.66 9.04
CA ILE A 9 -0.79 -1.55 8.58
C ILE A 9 0.14 -2.44 9.38
N HIS A 10 -0.15 -2.69 10.66
CA HIS A 10 0.59 -3.56 11.57
C HIS A 10 2.12 -3.36 11.46
N GLY A 11 2.56 -2.10 11.40
CA GLY A 11 3.99 -1.77 11.29
C GLY A 11 4.65 -2.04 9.93
N GLY A 12 3.90 -2.43 8.90
CA GLY A 12 4.31 -2.63 7.50
C GLY A 12 4.70 -1.34 6.77
N PHE A 13 5.66 -0.60 7.35
CA PHE A 13 6.08 0.72 6.91
C PHE A 13 6.88 0.69 5.60
N ASP A 14 7.65 -0.36 5.37
CA ASP A 14 8.42 -0.53 4.13
C ASP A 14 7.50 -0.87 2.95
N GLU A 15 6.47 -1.69 3.18
CA GLU A 15 5.39 -1.97 2.23
C GLU A 15 4.61 -0.69 1.94
N LEU A 16 4.27 0.10 2.96
CA LEU A 16 3.53 1.35 2.77
C LEU A 16 4.35 2.38 1.99
N LYS A 17 5.66 2.48 2.27
CA LYS A 17 6.58 3.29 1.47
C LYS A 17 6.58 2.84 0.02
N SER A 18 6.63 1.52 -0.22
CA SER A 18 6.59 0.95 -1.56
C SER A 18 5.27 1.25 -2.28
N LEU A 19 4.13 1.17 -1.59
CA LEU A 19 2.82 1.56 -2.11
C LEU A 19 2.83 3.03 -2.59
N LEU A 20 3.35 3.95 -1.78
CA LEU A 20 3.40 5.38 -2.10
C LEU A 20 4.30 5.71 -3.29
N LEU A 21 5.39 4.94 -3.48
CA LEU A 21 6.32 5.10 -4.59
C LEU A 21 5.75 4.55 -5.90
N GLU A 22 5.09 3.40 -5.85
CA GLU A 22 4.59 2.73 -7.05
C GLU A 22 3.25 3.29 -7.54
N THR A 23 2.47 3.93 -6.67
CA THR A 23 1.14 4.46 -7.02
C THR A 23 1.10 5.98 -7.15
N VAL A 24 0.05 6.47 -7.81
CA VAL A 24 -0.33 7.88 -7.86
C VAL A 24 -1.82 7.95 -7.56
N ALA A 25 -2.23 8.81 -6.63
CA ALA A 25 -3.62 9.06 -6.28
C ALA A 25 -3.80 10.49 -5.75
N ASP A 26 -5.01 11.03 -5.87
CA ASP A 26 -5.36 12.33 -5.29
C ASP A 26 -5.39 12.24 -3.75
N ILE A 27 -5.87 11.11 -3.23
CA ILE A 27 -6.06 10.86 -1.81
C ILE A 27 -5.51 9.48 -1.44
N TYR A 28 -4.75 9.42 -0.35
CA TYR A 28 -4.43 8.19 0.36
C TYR A 28 -5.14 8.19 1.70
N ILE A 29 -5.78 7.08 2.04
CA ILE A 29 -6.38 6.85 3.35
C ILE A 29 -5.67 5.63 3.92
N VAL A 30 -4.89 5.86 4.98
CA VAL A 30 -4.09 4.86 5.70
C VAL A 30 -4.72 4.70 7.08
N SER A 31 -5.59 3.71 7.23
CA SER A 31 -6.35 3.53 8.48
C SER A 31 -5.87 2.34 9.28
N GLY A 32 -6.29 2.28 10.54
CA GLY A 32 -6.37 1.05 11.32
C GLY A 32 -5.02 0.43 11.67
N ASP A 33 -4.84 0.19 12.96
CA ASP A 33 -3.70 -0.54 13.53
C ASP A 33 -2.38 -0.20 12.83
N LEU A 34 -2.04 1.10 12.87
CA LEU A 34 -0.91 1.65 12.13
C LEU A 34 0.41 1.04 12.60
N ILE A 35 0.49 0.67 13.87
CA ILE A 35 1.61 -0.03 14.49
C ILE A 35 1.22 -1.44 14.96
N ASP A 36 2.22 -2.31 15.09
CA ASP A 36 2.11 -3.72 15.52
C ASP A 36 2.16 -3.91 17.05
N ILE A 37 3.23 -3.41 17.68
CA ILE A 37 3.49 -3.55 19.12
C ILE A 37 4.14 -2.26 19.66
N PRO A 38 4.00 -1.95 20.96
CA PRO A 38 4.51 -0.71 21.52
C PRO A 38 5.99 -0.81 21.95
N PHE A 39 6.72 -1.84 21.47
CA PHE A 39 8.13 -2.07 21.76
C PHE A 39 8.88 -2.47 20.48
N TYR A 40 10.21 -2.40 20.51
CA TYR A 40 11.07 -2.92 19.44
C TYR A 40 11.46 -4.39 19.64
N ALA A 41 11.43 -4.87 20.88
CA ALA A 41 11.79 -6.23 21.24
C ALA A 41 10.54 -6.99 21.70
N ILE A 42 10.31 -8.16 21.10
CA ILE A 42 9.13 -8.98 21.37
C ILE A 42 9.12 -9.48 22.82
N GLU A 43 10.28 -9.77 23.41
CA GLU A 43 10.42 -10.21 24.79
C GLU A 43 9.96 -9.13 25.78
N THR A 44 10.22 -7.85 25.44
CA THR A 44 9.73 -6.72 26.25
C THR A 44 8.22 -6.58 26.12
N ALA A 45 7.67 -6.79 24.93
CA ALA A 45 6.22 -6.76 24.70
C ALA A 45 5.50 -7.88 25.47
N ILE A 46 6.03 -9.11 25.43
CA ILE A 46 5.52 -10.26 26.19
C ILE A 46 5.56 -9.95 27.69
N HIS A 47 6.70 -9.50 28.20
CA HIS A 47 6.83 -9.18 29.63
C HIS A 47 5.87 -8.06 30.07
N TYR A 48 5.69 -7.03 29.25
CA TYR A 48 4.71 -5.98 29.51
C TYR A 48 3.28 -6.54 29.56
N HIS A 49 2.93 -7.41 28.60
CA HIS A 49 1.63 -8.06 28.54
C HIS A 49 1.36 -8.96 29.76
N GLU A 50 2.36 -9.68 30.26
CA GLU A 50 2.25 -10.49 31.50
C GLU A 50 1.93 -9.61 32.71
N LEU A 51 2.67 -8.51 32.90
CA LEU A 51 2.40 -7.54 33.96
C LEU A 51 1.01 -6.91 33.82
N GLN A 52 0.65 -6.53 32.59
CA GLN A 52 -0.66 -5.97 32.30
C GLN A 52 -1.78 -6.94 32.69
N SER A 53 -1.67 -8.21 32.28
CA SER A 53 -2.63 -9.27 32.58
C SER A 53 -2.74 -9.55 34.08
N TYR A 54 -1.61 -9.54 34.79
CA TYR A 54 -1.58 -9.66 36.25
C TYR A 54 -2.37 -8.54 36.94
N PHE A 55 -2.09 -7.28 36.59
CA PHE A 55 -2.78 -6.14 37.19
C PHE A 55 -4.25 -6.06 36.79
N HIS A 56 -4.61 -6.50 35.58
CA HIS A 56 -6.01 -6.66 35.19
C HIS A 56 -6.75 -7.66 36.09
N GLY A 57 -6.12 -8.81 36.38
CA GLY A 57 -6.65 -9.80 37.30
C GLY A 57 -6.91 -9.22 38.69
N LEU A 58 -5.96 -8.46 39.22
CA LEU A 58 -6.11 -7.77 40.51
C LEU A 58 -7.22 -6.70 40.48
N ARG A 59 -7.23 -5.83 39.47
CA ARG A 59 -8.26 -4.78 39.28
C ARG A 59 -9.66 -5.38 39.29
N ARG A 60 -9.83 -6.51 38.63
CA ARG A 60 -11.11 -7.25 38.58
C ARG A 60 -11.48 -7.86 39.93
N GLN A 61 -10.54 -8.49 40.63
CA GLN A 61 -10.79 -9.04 41.98
C GLN A 61 -11.27 -7.97 42.96
N TRP A 62 -10.84 -6.72 42.77
CA TRP A 62 -11.19 -5.59 43.63
C TRP A 62 -12.42 -4.80 43.14
N ASN A 63 -13.09 -5.25 42.07
CA ASN A 63 -14.24 -4.58 41.45
C ASN A 63 -13.95 -3.13 41.01
N MET A 64 -12.74 -2.85 40.53
CA MET A 64 -12.30 -1.53 40.07
C MET A 64 -12.18 -1.45 38.54
N GLU A 65 -13.00 -2.21 37.80
CA GLU A 65 -12.91 -2.33 36.33
C GLU A 65 -13.19 -1.03 35.57
N GLU A 66 -13.91 -0.08 36.20
CA GLU A 66 -14.19 1.25 35.65
C GLU A 66 -12.98 2.20 35.66
N GLN A 67 -11.95 1.89 36.45
CA GLN A 67 -10.71 2.66 36.52
C GLN A 67 -9.73 2.21 35.43
N LEU A 68 -8.99 3.14 34.82
CA LEU A 68 -7.90 2.78 33.91
C LEU A 68 -6.85 1.94 34.64
N LEU A 69 -6.26 0.97 33.95
CA LEU A 69 -5.30 0.05 34.55
C LEU A 69 -4.10 0.81 35.10
N GLU A 70 -3.60 1.80 34.36
CA GLU A 70 -2.47 2.60 34.79
C GLU A 70 -2.77 3.43 36.05
N ASP A 71 -3.99 3.94 36.20
CA ASP A 71 -4.40 4.66 37.42
C ASP A 71 -4.51 3.68 38.60
N PHE A 72 -5.08 2.49 38.38
CA PHE A 72 -5.18 1.45 39.42
C PHE A 72 -3.80 1.01 39.93
N VAL A 73 -2.83 0.79 39.03
CA VAL A 73 -1.46 0.43 39.42
C VAL A 73 -0.76 1.57 40.14
N GLU A 74 -1.02 2.82 39.74
CA GLU A 74 -0.49 4.00 40.43
C GLU A 74 -1.00 4.10 41.88
N ASP A 75 -2.30 3.91 42.09
CA ASP A 75 -2.89 3.88 43.44
C ASP A 75 -2.30 2.74 44.28
N LEU A 76 -2.13 1.56 43.68
CA LEU A 76 -1.62 0.39 44.36
C LEU A 76 -0.14 0.55 44.77
N VAL A 77 0.71 1.16 43.92
CA VAL A 77 2.12 1.44 44.26
C VAL A 77 2.23 2.47 45.39
N ASN A 78 1.26 3.36 45.51
CA ASN A 78 1.20 4.37 46.57
C ASN A 78 0.50 3.89 47.86
N PHE A 79 -0.09 2.69 47.85
CA PHE A 79 -0.81 2.16 49.00
C PHE A 79 0.14 1.51 50.03
N PRO A 80 0.17 1.97 51.29
CA PRO A 80 1.19 1.54 52.28
C PRO A 80 1.20 0.05 52.61
N GLU A 81 0.08 -0.66 52.47
CA GLU A 81 -0.03 -2.09 52.80
C GLU A 81 0.24 -3.02 51.60
N THR A 82 0.62 -2.46 50.45
CA THR A 82 0.98 -3.23 49.26
C THR A 82 2.24 -4.07 49.52
N SER A 83 2.22 -5.35 49.15
CA SER A 83 3.38 -6.23 49.33
C SER A 83 4.55 -5.82 48.43
N GLU A 84 5.78 -6.13 48.88
CA GLU A 84 7.01 -5.77 48.17
C GLU A 84 7.05 -6.33 46.74
N GLU A 85 6.54 -7.54 46.53
CA GLU A 85 6.46 -8.18 45.22
C GLU A 85 5.56 -7.40 44.26
N ILE A 86 4.35 -7.03 44.70
CA ILE A 86 3.40 -6.29 43.87
C ILE A 86 3.93 -4.87 43.60
N LEU A 87 4.55 -4.23 44.59
CA LEU A 87 5.17 -2.92 44.43
C LEU A 87 6.28 -2.95 43.37
N LYS A 88 7.13 -3.97 43.38
CA LYS A 88 8.18 -4.16 42.35
C LYS A 88 7.57 -4.35 40.96
N MET A 89 6.55 -5.21 40.83
CA MET A 89 5.85 -5.42 39.56
C MET A 89 5.16 -4.14 39.07
N GLY A 90 4.57 -3.36 39.97
CA GLY A 90 3.86 -2.12 39.66
C GLY A 90 4.80 -1.04 39.15
N MET A 91 5.95 -0.87 39.82
CA MET A 91 7.02 0.02 39.35
C MET A 91 7.55 -0.39 37.97
N GLN A 92 7.76 -1.69 37.73
CA GLN A 92 8.17 -2.20 36.41
C GLN A 92 7.12 -1.91 35.34
N PHE A 93 5.83 -2.16 35.64
CA PHE A 93 4.72 -1.87 34.73
C PHE A 93 4.65 -0.38 34.38
N GLN A 94 4.79 0.52 35.35
CA GLN A 94 4.81 1.97 35.12
C GLN A 94 5.98 2.38 34.21
N GLN A 95 7.19 1.86 34.47
CA GLN A 95 8.36 2.14 33.65
C GLN A 95 8.19 1.65 32.21
N LEU A 96 7.67 0.44 32.03
CA LEU A 96 7.41 -0.13 30.71
C LEU A 96 6.29 0.63 29.98
N THR A 97 5.27 1.10 30.69
CA THR A 97 4.20 1.95 30.12
C THR A 97 4.75 3.28 29.59
N ILE A 98 5.67 3.92 30.31
CA ILE A 98 6.35 5.15 29.84
C ILE A 98 7.22 4.84 28.61
N ARG A 99 7.94 3.72 28.63
CA ARG A 99 8.75 3.27 27.50
C ARG A 99 7.90 2.97 26.27
N ALA A 100 6.78 2.28 26.44
CA ALA A 100 5.81 1.96 25.41
C ALA A 100 5.36 3.23 24.67
N ARG A 101 4.89 4.24 25.42
CA ARG A 101 4.51 5.54 24.88
C ARG A 101 5.59 6.15 23.97
N ARG A 102 6.84 6.18 24.46
CA ARG A 102 7.96 6.78 23.71
C ARG A 102 8.25 6.03 22.41
N VAL A 103 8.19 4.70 22.45
CA VAL A 103 8.39 3.85 21.27
C VAL A 103 7.26 4.05 20.26
N MET A 104 6.00 4.02 20.70
CA MET A 104 4.84 4.28 19.84
C MET A 104 4.95 5.66 19.16
N GLN A 105 5.22 6.72 19.93
CA GLN A 105 5.43 8.07 19.37
C GLN A 105 6.56 8.11 18.33
N GLN A 106 7.64 7.36 18.55
CA GLN A 106 8.72 7.29 17.59
C GLN A 106 8.35 6.51 16.32
N LYS A 107 7.57 5.42 16.44
CA LYS A 107 7.02 4.71 15.28
C LYS A 107 6.11 5.62 14.44
N TYR A 108 5.23 6.40 15.08
CA TYR A 108 4.41 7.40 14.37
C TYR A 108 5.23 8.49 13.69
N LYS A 109 6.37 8.90 14.28
CA LYS A 109 7.28 9.84 13.63
C LYS A 109 7.94 9.25 12.39
N VAL A 110 8.31 7.97 12.42
CA VAL A 110 8.83 7.26 11.24
C VAL A 110 7.76 7.19 10.16
N LEU A 111 6.53 6.81 10.54
CA LEU A 111 5.39 6.78 9.62
C LEU A 111 5.12 8.15 9.00
N GLU A 112 5.07 9.22 9.79
CA GLU A 112 4.90 10.59 9.27
C GLU A 112 5.97 10.94 8.25
N ASN A 113 7.23 10.61 8.51
CA ASN A 113 8.31 10.86 7.54
C ASN A 113 8.09 10.12 6.22
N ILE A 114 7.57 8.89 6.26
CA ILE A 114 7.24 8.11 5.06
C ILE A 114 6.10 8.76 4.28
N LEU A 115 5.04 9.17 4.98
CA LEU A 115 3.88 9.82 4.37
C LEU A 115 4.25 11.20 3.77
N ALA A 116 5.15 11.94 4.43
CA ALA A 116 5.55 13.28 4.03
C ALA A 116 6.27 13.35 2.66
N PHE A 117 6.81 12.23 2.15
CA PHE A 117 7.39 12.20 0.80
C PHE A 117 6.35 12.40 -0.29
N LYS A 118 5.08 12.03 -0.05
CA LYS A 118 4.01 12.16 -1.05
C LYS A 118 3.35 13.55 -0.96
N THR A 119 4.05 14.56 -1.47
CA THR A 119 3.64 15.97 -1.34
C THR A 119 2.50 16.40 -2.26
N ALA A 120 2.31 15.72 -3.39
CA ALA A 120 1.27 16.05 -4.37
C ALA A 120 -0.13 15.51 -3.98
N SER A 121 -0.20 14.61 -2.99
CA SER A 121 -1.43 13.93 -2.59
C SER A 121 -1.87 14.31 -1.19
N ARG A 122 -3.19 14.28 -0.95
CA ARG A 122 -3.72 14.39 0.41
C ARG A 122 -3.65 13.03 1.09
N ILE A 123 -3.12 12.96 2.31
CA ILE A 123 -3.04 11.71 3.07
C ILE A 123 -3.76 11.87 4.40
N PHE A 124 -4.67 10.95 4.70
CA PHE A 124 -5.40 10.87 5.95
C PHE A 124 -5.05 9.59 6.70
N CYS A 125 -5.04 9.69 8.03
CA CYS A 125 -4.80 8.58 8.94
C CYS A 125 -5.99 8.40 9.88
N ILE A 126 -6.32 7.14 10.18
CA ILE A 126 -7.31 6.78 11.20
C ILE A 126 -6.64 5.81 12.18
N PRO A 127 -6.67 6.07 13.50
CA PRO A 127 -6.19 5.11 14.48
C PRO A 127 -7.10 3.88 14.56
N GLY A 128 -6.52 2.70 14.73
CA GLY A 128 -7.25 1.49 15.14
C GLY A 128 -7.22 1.24 16.64
N ASN A 129 -7.38 -0.02 17.04
CA ASN A 129 -7.34 -0.46 18.43
C ASN A 129 -5.92 -0.73 18.95
N TYR A 130 -4.93 -0.79 18.07
CA TYR A 130 -3.50 -0.83 18.43
C TYR A 130 -2.89 0.56 18.63
N ASP A 131 -3.61 1.60 18.20
CA ASP A 131 -3.05 2.93 18.06
C ASP A 131 -3.31 3.85 19.24
N MET A 132 -2.33 4.73 19.48
CA MET A 132 -2.56 5.89 20.33
C MET A 132 -3.53 6.87 19.66
N ASP A 133 -4.13 7.74 20.46
CA ASP A 133 -4.83 8.93 19.96
C ASP A 133 -3.84 9.82 19.16
N LEU A 134 -4.06 9.89 17.83
CA LEU A 134 -3.11 10.47 16.88
C LEU A 134 -2.87 11.96 17.11
N LYS A 135 -3.81 12.67 17.75
CA LYS A 135 -3.65 14.08 18.12
C LYS A 135 -2.44 14.35 19.01
N PHE A 136 -1.91 13.33 19.68
CA PHE A 136 -0.71 13.41 20.52
C PHE A 136 0.56 12.84 19.85
N THR A 137 0.53 12.68 18.53
CA THR A 137 1.58 12.04 17.74
C THR A 137 2.06 12.95 16.60
N ALA A 138 3.07 12.49 15.85
CA ALA A 138 3.51 13.18 14.64
C ALA A 138 2.45 13.20 13.52
N LEU A 139 1.43 12.32 13.60
CA LEU A 139 0.37 12.20 12.60
C LEU A 139 -0.82 13.14 12.84
N HIS A 140 -0.79 14.03 13.84
CA HIS A 140 -1.92 14.89 14.19
C HIS A 140 -2.49 15.71 13.02
N GLU A 141 -1.65 16.20 12.10
CA GLU A 141 -2.10 16.94 10.90
C GLU A 141 -2.81 16.06 9.86
N ARG A 142 -2.65 14.74 9.96
CA ARG A 142 -3.27 13.74 9.08
C ARG A 142 -4.45 13.03 9.75
N ASP A 143 -4.66 13.25 11.04
CA ASP A 143 -5.69 12.57 11.82
C ASP A 143 -7.09 12.91 11.29
N LEU A 144 -7.84 11.86 10.98
CA LEU A 144 -9.22 11.95 10.50
C LEU A 144 -10.23 11.54 11.59
N HIS A 145 -9.80 11.03 12.75
CA HIS A 145 -10.71 10.69 13.86
C HIS A 145 -11.36 11.97 14.39
N LEU A 146 -12.69 12.04 14.34
CA LEU A 146 -13.49 13.24 14.68
C LEU A 146 -13.16 14.48 13.83
N HIS A 147 -12.54 14.28 12.67
CA HIS A 147 -12.26 15.33 11.71
C HIS A 147 -12.94 15.02 10.37
N TRP A 148 -13.12 16.06 9.57
CA TRP A 148 -13.64 15.93 8.21
C TRP A 148 -12.94 16.90 7.27
N TYR A 149 -12.91 16.52 6.01
CA TYR A 149 -12.34 17.32 4.93
C TYR A 149 -13.33 17.37 3.78
N THR A 150 -13.42 18.53 3.14
CA THR A 150 -14.23 18.71 1.93
C THR A 150 -13.29 18.72 0.74
N ILE A 151 -13.56 17.83 -0.21
CA ILE A 151 -12.80 17.72 -1.46
C ILE A 151 -13.83 17.87 -2.57
N ASN A 152 -13.71 18.95 -3.35
CA ASN A 152 -14.75 19.43 -4.26
C ASN A 152 -16.08 19.61 -3.50
N THR A 153 -17.10 18.82 -3.82
CA THR A 153 -18.41 18.83 -3.15
C THR A 153 -18.60 17.69 -2.16
N LEU A 154 -17.61 16.79 -2.03
CA LEU A 154 -17.71 15.57 -1.24
C LEU A 154 -17.01 15.73 0.12
N LYS A 155 -17.69 15.33 1.18
CA LYS A 155 -17.11 15.31 2.54
C LYS A 155 -16.63 13.92 2.89
N ILE A 156 -15.38 13.85 3.31
CA ILE A 156 -14.76 12.66 3.90
C ILE A 156 -14.64 12.92 5.40
N ALA A 157 -15.14 12.01 6.23
CA ALA A 157 -15.03 12.09 7.69
C ALA A 157 -14.67 10.74 8.27
N GLY A 158 -14.06 10.72 9.45
CA GLY A 158 -13.70 9.46 10.06
C GLY A 158 -13.79 9.39 11.56
N TYR A 159 -13.79 8.15 12.04
CA TYR A 159 -13.88 7.81 13.45
C TYR A 159 -13.06 6.54 13.72
N GLY A 160 -11.84 6.74 14.21
CA GLY A 160 -10.95 5.65 14.65
C GLY A 160 -11.22 5.10 16.06
N GLY A 161 -10.36 4.18 16.47
CA GLY A 161 -10.50 3.33 17.65
C GLY A 161 -11.32 2.06 17.36
N GLY A 162 -11.46 1.21 18.38
CA GLY A 162 -12.27 -0.01 18.31
C GLY A 162 -12.88 -0.35 19.66
N ASP A 163 -13.93 -1.16 19.64
CA ASP A 163 -14.68 -1.56 20.85
C ASP A 163 -13.97 -2.66 21.66
N SER A 164 -12.93 -3.26 21.08
CA SER A 164 -12.14 -4.32 21.72
C SER A 164 -10.91 -3.75 22.44
N TRP A 165 -10.68 -4.23 23.66
CA TRP A 165 -9.40 -4.05 24.34
C TRP A 165 -8.29 -4.86 23.66
N THR A 166 -7.16 -4.19 23.40
CA THR A 166 -5.97 -4.81 22.79
C THR A 166 -4.92 -5.08 23.86
N ALA A 167 -4.73 -6.36 24.16
CA ALA A 167 -3.66 -6.82 25.03
C ALA A 167 -2.27 -6.34 24.56
N GLY A 168 -1.44 -5.93 25.52
CA GLY A 168 -0.07 -5.46 25.28
C GLY A 168 0.03 -3.98 24.91
N ILE A 169 -1.09 -3.27 24.69
CA ILE A 169 -1.12 -1.83 24.42
C ILE A 169 -1.56 -1.08 25.69
N PRO A 170 -0.90 0.04 26.08
CA PRO A 170 -1.32 0.80 27.26
C PRO A 170 -2.70 1.45 27.10
N GLU A 171 -3.63 1.18 28.02
CA GLU A 171 -5.03 1.62 27.96
C GLU A 171 -5.16 3.15 27.98
N ARG A 172 -4.27 3.83 28.70
CA ARG A 172 -4.33 5.29 28.85
C ARG A 172 -4.16 6.04 27.53
N TYR A 173 -3.43 5.48 26.57
CA TYR A 173 -3.00 6.21 25.38
C TYR A 173 -3.83 5.96 24.14
N ILE A 174 -4.63 4.88 24.12
CA ILE A 174 -5.47 4.55 22.97
C ILE A 174 -6.66 5.51 22.85
N VAL A 175 -7.26 5.54 21.66
CA VAL A 175 -8.52 6.25 21.44
C VAL A 175 -9.61 5.62 22.32
N ARG A 176 -10.23 6.42 23.19
CA ARG A 176 -11.39 6.00 23.96
C ARG A 176 -12.59 5.87 23.04
N TYR A 177 -12.90 4.64 22.65
CA TYR A 177 -14.01 4.37 21.74
C TYR A 177 -15.37 4.56 22.42
N LYS A 178 -16.07 5.66 22.10
CA LYS A 178 -17.41 5.99 22.64
C LYS A 178 -18.52 5.72 21.62
N ALA A 179 -18.31 4.69 20.81
CA ALA A 179 -19.25 4.24 19.79
C ALA A 179 -19.48 2.73 19.83
N GLY A 180 -19.17 2.10 20.97
CA GLY A 180 -19.26 0.67 21.22
C GLY A 180 -20.66 0.07 21.14
N ILE A 181 -20.70 -1.26 21.08
CA ILE A 181 -21.94 -2.03 21.03
C ILE A 181 -22.75 -1.78 22.32
N GLY A 182 -24.05 -1.54 22.17
CA GLY A 182 -24.96 -1.27 23.29
C GLY A 182 -25.10 0.20 23.68
N ILE A 183 -24.28 1.10 23.12
CA ILE A 183 -24.47 2.54 23.25
C ILE A 183 -25.58 2.98 22.29
N ASN A 184 -26.64 3.60 22.82
CA ASN A 184 -27.72 4.13 21.98
C ASN A 184 -27.23 5.27 21.06
N ASP A 185 -27.88 5.44 19.91
CA ASP A 185 -27.46 6.43 18.90
C ASP A 185 -27.39 7.87 19.43
N ARG A 186 -28.22 8.23 20.41
CA ARG A 186 -28.24 9.59 21.01
C ARG A 186 -27.00 9.87 21.87
N SER A 187 -26.37 8.83 22.38
CA SER A 187 -25.20 8.89 23.25
C SER A 187 -23.92 8.41 22.53
N ASN A 188 -24.07 7.93 21.29
CA ASN A 188 -22.98 7.45 20.46
C ASN A 188 -22.26 8.65 19.82
N GLU A 189 -20.97 8.81 20.14
CA GLU A 189 -20.16 9.96 19.73
C GLU A 189 -19.97 10.01 18.21
N MET A 190 -19.67 8.86 17.59
CA MET A 190 -19.53 8.70 16.15
C MET A 190 -20.82 9.06 15.43
N TYR A 191 -21.96 8.54 15.88
CA TYR A 191 -23.26 8.85 15.26
C TYR A 191 -23.56 10.35 15.33
N SER A 192 -23.35 10.96 16.50
CA SER A 192 -23.56 12.39 16.71
C SER A 192 -22.65 13.24 15.82
N PHE A 193 -21.38 12.85 15.70
CA PHE A 193 -20.39 13.48 14.84
C PHE A 193 -20.82 13.42 13.36
N PHE A 194 -21.11 12.23 12.83
CA PHE A 194 -21.53 12.09 11.44
C PHE A 194 -22.85 12.80 11.14
N LYS A 195 -23.80 12.82 12.08
CA LYS A 195 -25.04 13.58 11.93
C LYS A 195 -24.80 15.08 11.76
N ALA A 196 -23.79 15.64 12.45
CA ALA A 196 -23.41 17.03 12.30
C ALA A 196 -22.69 17.29 10.97
N VAL A 197 -21.75 16.41 10.58
CA VAL A 197 -20.90 16.61 9.40
C VAL A 197 -21.62 16.32 8.08
N LYS A 198 -22.45 15.26 8.06
CA LYS A 198 -23.09 14.67 6.89
C LYS A 198 -22.07 14.27 5.80
N PRO A 199 -21.15 13.34 6.09
CA PRO A 199 -20.16 12.88 5.12
C PRO A 199 -20.79 12.05 4.00
N GLY A 200 -20.19 12.14 2.81
CA GLY A 200 -20.47 11.21 1.70
C GLY A 200 -19.52 10.01 1.70
N ILE A 201 -18.31 10.16 2.25
CA ILE A 201 -17.36 9.07 2.50
C ILE A 201 -17.08 9.00 4.00
N ILE A 202 -17.28 7.82 4.58
CA ILE A 202 -16.96 7.51 5.97
C ILE A 202 -15.73 6.60 6.02
N VAL A 203 -14.82 6.87 6.95
CA VAL A 203 -13.66 6.02 7.24
C VAL A 203 -13.68 5.66 8.73
N THR A 204 -13.75 4.36 9.04
CA THR A 204 -13.68 3.85 10.41
C THR A 204 -12.68 2.72 10.49
N HIS A 205 -12.18 2.39 11.68
CA HIS A 205 -11.48 1.13 11.88
C HIS A 205 -12.50 0.00 12.08
N GLN A 206 -13.39 0.19 13.05
CA GLN A 206 -14.50 -0.74 13.32
C GLN A 206 -15.45 -0.82 12.11
N PRO A 207 -15.77 -2.04 11.61
CA PRO A 207 -16.75 -2.22 10.54
C PRO A 207 -18.19 -1.93 11.00
N ALA A 208 -19.09 -1.78 10.03
CA ALA A 208 -20.52 -1.63 10.30
C ALA A 208 -21.13 -2.97 10.69
N HIS A 209 -22.14 -2.96 11.58
CA HIS A 209 -22.77 -4.20 12.01
C HIS A 209 -23.41 -4.97 10.84
N GLY A 210 -23.11 -6.27 10.77
CA GLY A 210 -23.58 -7.18 9.74
C GLY A 210 -22.94 -6.97 8.36
N VAL A 211 -21.83 -6.22 8.29
CA VAL A 211 -21.07 -5.99 7.05
C VAL A 211 -19.59 -6.10 7.36
N HIS A 212 -18.92 -7.10 6.79
CA HIS A 212 -17.49 -7.35 7.01
C HIS A 212 -17.06 -7.46 8.49
N ASP A 213 -17.95 -7.95 9.38
CA ASP A 213 -17.74 -7.85 10.83
C ASP A 213 -17.84 -9.17 11.60
N TRP A 214 -17.93 -10.29 10.88
CA TRP A 214 -18.14 -11.61 11.47
C TRP A 214 -16.86 -12.23 12.05
N LEU A 215 -16.90 -12.54 13.34
CA LEU A 215 -15.88 -13.34 14.03
C LEU A 215 -16.41 -14.75 14.27
N SER A 216 -15.63 -15.78 13.93
CA SER A 216 -16.05 -17.19 14.03
C SER A 216 -16.52 -17.61 15.44
N PHE A 217 -15.94 -17.04 16.49
CA PHE A 217 -16.23 -17.38 17.89
C PHE A 217 -17.26 -16.46 18.57
N LYS A 218 -17.56 -15.29 18.00
CA LYS A 218 -18.40 -14.24 18.63
C LYS A 218 -19.63 -13.87 17.79
N GLY A 219 -19.60 -14.13 16.48
CA GLY A 219 -20.57 -13.59 15.53
C GLY A 219 -20.24 -12.15 15.11
N PRO A 220 -21.23 -11.34 14.72
CA PRO A 220 -21.04 -9.97 14.27
C PRO A 220 -20.47 -9.09 15.39
N SER A 221 -19.41 -8.35 15.08
CA SER A 221 -18.72 -7.46 16.02
C SER A 221 -18.73 -5.99 15.61
N GLY A 222 -19.36 -5.65 14.49
CA GLY A 222 -19.39 -4.32 13.93
C GLY A 222 -20.33 -3.39 14.68
N SER A 223 -20.18 -2.08 14.44
CA SER A 223 -20.93 -1.01 15.10
C SER A 223 -22.37 -0.91 14.58
N PRO A 224 -23.40 -1.13 15.42
CA PRO A 224 -24.80 -0.97 15.01
C PRO A 224 -25.16 0.48 14.69
N ALA A 225 -24.54 1.43 15.38
CA ALA A 225 -24.77 2.86 15.14
C ALA A 225 -24.19 3.30 13.79
N LEU A 226 -23.03 2.75 13.38
CA LEU A 226 -22.46 3.02 12.05
C LEU A 226 -23.40 2.50 10.97
N ARG A 227 -23.86 1.25 11.13
CA ARG A 227 -24.82 0.64 10.19
C ARG A 227 -26.10 1.48 10.08
N THR A 228 -26.70 1.81 11.23
CA THR A 228 -27.90 2.64 11.30
C THR A 228 -27.69 4.02 10.67
N TYR A 229 -26.52 4.63 10.84
CA TYR A 229 -26.21 5.90 10.20
C TYR A 229 -26.20 5.78 8.67
N CYS A 230 -25.46 4.81 8.13
CA CYS A 230 -25.34 4.60 6.68
C CYS A 230 -26.68 4.25 6.04
N ASP A 231 -27.48 3.38 6.65
CA ASP A 231 -28.80 2.97 6.10
C ASP A 231 -29.79 4.15 6.01
N ASN A 232 -29.62 5.19 6.85
CA ASN A 232 -30.56 6.31 6.95
C ASN A 232 -30.04 7.64 6.34
N ASN A 233 -28.84 7.65 5.76
CA ASN A 233 -28.21 8.86 5.22
C ASN A 233 -27.57 8.55 3.86
N PRO A 234 -27.40 9.55 2.97
CA PRO A 234 -26.81 9.34 1.64
C PRO A 234 -25.28 9.18 1.71
N VAL A 235 -24.81 8.11 2.34
CA VAL A 235 -23.40 7.72 2.38
C VAL A 235 -23.09 6.94 1.11
N LEU A 236 -22.10 7.40 0.34
CA LEU A 236 -21.68 6.74 -0.89
C LEU A 236 -20.74 5.57 -0.58
N LEU A 237 -19.82 5.78 0.36
CA LEU A 237 -18.72 4.88 0.63
C LEU A 237 -18.42 4.81 2.13
N CYS A 238 -18.32 3.60 2.67
CA CYS A 238 -17.90 3.31 4.04
C CYS A 238 -16.67 2.40 4.00
N LEU A 239 -15.53 2.94 4.43
CA LEU A 239 -14.24 2.27 4.44
C LEU A 239 -13.94 1.77 5.87
N SER A 240 -13.68 0.47 6.02
CA SER A 240 -13.37 -0.16 7.31
C SER A 240 -12.20 -1.14 7.26
N GLY A 241 -11.78 -1.65 8.42
CA GLY A 241 -10.74 -2.65 8.58
C GLY A 241 -11.04 -3.61 9.73
N HIS A 242 -10.06 -3.84 10.60
CA HIS A 242 -10.13 -4.57 11.87
C HIS A 242 -10.32 -6.09 11.74
N ILE A 243 -11.30 -6.54 10.96
CA ILE A 243 -11.59 -7.98 10.79
C ILE A 243 -11.01 -8.48 9.47
N HIS A 244 -9.74 -8.93 9.51
CA HIS A 244 -8.97 -9.27 8.31
C HIS A 244 -9.63 -10.36 7.46
N GLU A 245 -10.27 -11.33 8.11
CA GLU A 245 -10.93 -12.45 7.43
C GLU A 245 -12.26 -12.08 6.75
N GLN A 246 -12.71 -10.84 6.91
CA GLN A 246 -13.99 -10.33 6.40
C GLN A 246 -13.72 -9.14 5.48
N TRP A 247 -13.37 -9.44 4.24
CA TRP A 247 -12.92 -8.46 3.25
C TRP A 247 -13.82 -8.50 2.01
N GLY A 248 -13.70 -7.48 1.17
CA GLY A 248 -14.39 -7.38 -0.10
C GLY A 248 -15.21 -6.09 -0.23
N LEU A 249 -16.16 -6.16 -1.16
CA LEU A 249 -17.13 -5.11 -1.46
C LEU A 249 -18.53 -5.64 -1.19
N GLU A 250 -19.28 -4.91 -0.36
CA GLU A 250 -20.72 -5.11 -0.18
C GLU A 250 -21.48 -3.82 -0.50
N TYR A 251 -22.62 -3.94 -1.19
CA TYR A 251 -23.48 -2.81 -1.52
C TYR A 251 -24.85 -2.99 -0.87
N ILE A 252 -25.15 -2.16 0.13
CA ILE A 252 -26.32 -2.30 0.99
C ILE A 252 -26.92 -0.91 1.19
N GLU A 253 -28.23 -0.78 1.01
CA GLU A 253 -29.01 0.45 1.25
C GLU A 253 -28.37 1.72 0.65
N GLY A 254 -27.81 1.61 -0.56
CA GLY A 254 -27.20 2.74 -1.25
C GLY A 254 -25.74 3.03 -0.89
N THR A 255 -25.18 2.36 0.12
CA THR A 255 -23.79 2.52 0.57
C THR A 255 -22.91 1.39 0.05
N VAL A 256 -21.72 1.72 -0.46
CA VAL A 256 -20.65 0.75 -0.76
C VAL A 256 -19.76 0.60 0.48
N TYR A 257 -19.64 -0.62 0.99
CA TYR A 257 -18.76 -0.97 2.10
C TYR A 257 -17.51 -1.66 1.57
N LEU A 258 -16.33 -1.24 2.01
CA LEU A 258 -15.06 -1.82 1.62
C LEU A 258 -14.21 -2.17 2.84
N ASN A 259 -13.70 -3.40 2.87
CA ASN A 259 -12.60 -3.82 3.75
C ASN A 259 -11.56 -4.58 2.90
N PRO A 260 -10.32 -4.09 2.75
CA PRO A 260 -9.33 -4.73 1.91
C PRO A 260 -8.64 -5.93 2.57
N SER A 261 -8.90 -6.27 3.84
CA SER A 261 -8.02 -7.10 4.68
C SER A 261 -6.79 -6.33 5.18
N ASN A 262 -5.89 -7.02 5.87
CA ASN A 262 -4.63 -6.51 6.42
C ASN A 262 -3.64 -6.04 5.35
N PHE A 263 -3.12 -4.83 5.51
CA PHE A 263 -2.02 -4.34 4.67
C PHE A 263 -0.66 -4.79 5.19
N GLY A 264 -0.44 -4.79 6.51
CA GLY A 264 0.74 -5.41 7.10
C GLY A 264 0.63 -6.93 7.18
N ASP A 265 1.76 -7.61 7.28
CA ASP A 265 1.76 -9.02 7.68
C ASP A 265 1.27 -9.14 9.13
N VAL A 266 0.44 -10.14 9.42
CA VAL A 266 -0.13 -10.33 10.76
C VAL A 266 0.19 -11.72 11.29
N THR A 267 0.57 -11.79 12.57
CA THR A 267 0.75 -13.07 13.27
C THR A 267 -0.59 -13.52 13.84
N THR A 268 -1.06 -14.71 13.44
CA THR A 268 -2.30 -15.29 13.97
C THR A 268 -2.12 -15.78 15.41
N SER A 269 -3.23 -16.12 16.07
CA SER A 269 -3.20 -16.78 17.38
C SER A 269 -2.53 -18.16 17.36
N SER A 270 -2.38 -18.81 16.20
CA SER A 270 -1.61 -20.06 16.04
C SER A 270 -0.11 -19.83 15.87
N GLY A 271 0.34 -18.58 15.78
CA GLY A 271 1.74 -18.21 15.51
C GLY A 271 2.11 -18.27 14.03
N GLU A 272 1.14 -18.47 13.13
CA GLU A 272 1.36 -18.44 11.69
C GLU A 272 1.36 -16.98 11.19
N ILE A 273 2.22 -16.67 10.23
CA ILE A 273 2.21 -15.36 9.58
C ILE A 273 1.20 -15.40 8.43
N ARG A 274 0.26 -14.46 8.41
CA ARG A 274 -0.57 -14.15 7.25
C ARG A 274 0.05 -13.01 6.49
N GLU A 275 0.23 -13.21 5.20
CA GLU A 275 0.70 -12.16 4.32
C GLU A 275 -0.31 -11.02 4.20
N GLY A 276 0.20 -9.79 4.08
CA GLY A 276 -0.58 -8.59 3.81
C GLY A 276 -0.42 -8.09 2.38
N GLY A 277 -0.37 -6.76 2.28
CA GLY A 277 -0.25 -6.00 1.04
C GLY A 277 -1.58 -5.64 0.40
N PHE A 278 -2.73 -5.96 1.02
CA PHE A 278 -4.03 -5.76 0.40
C PHE A 278 -4.54 -4.32 0.52
N PHE A 279 -5.08 -3.77 -0.57
CA PHE A 279 -5.62 -2.41 -0.59
C PHE A 279 -6.64 -2.23 -1.73
N PHE A 280 -7.42 -1.16 -1.67
CA PHE A 280 -8.33 -0.75 -2.74
C PHE A 280 -7.82 0.50 -3.46
N GLN A 281 -7.99 0.52 -4.78
CA GLN A 281 -8.01 1.74 -5.58
C GLN A 281 -9.46 2.04 -5.95
N ILE A 282 -9.94 3.23 -5.62
CA ILE A 282 -11.30 3.70 -5.89
C ILE A 282 -11.21 4.87 -6.87
N GLU A 283 -11.89 4.73 -8.01
CA GLU A 283 -11.96 5.74 -9.05
C GLU A 283 -13.35 6.36 -9.08
N MET A 284 -13.39 7.67 -8.95
CA MET A 284 -14.62 8.44 -8.80
C MET A 284 -14.66 9.59 -9.80
N ASP A 285 -15.84 9.81 -10.36
CA ASP A 285 -16.19 11.03 -11.08
C ASP A 285 -17.26 11.78 -10.29
N GLU A 286 -16.93 13.01 -9.89
CA GLU A 286 -17.73 13.82 -8.95
C GLU A 286 -18.20 13.04 -7.71
N GLN A 287 -19.49 12.69 -7.64
CA GLN A 287 -20.14 11.95 -6.55
C GLN A 287 -20.53 10.52 -6.97
N LYS A 288 -19.90 9.97 -8.01
CA LYS A 288 -20.15 8.62 -8.51
C LYS A 288 -18.86 7.82 -8.48
N ILE A 289 -18.95 6.59 -7.98
CA ILE A 289 -17.85 5.65 -8.08
C ILE A 289 -17.95 4.99 -9.46
N GLU A 290 -16.94 5.17 -10.30
CA GLU A 290 -16.88 4.57 -11.63
C GLU A 290 -16.36 3.13 -11.56
N ARG A 291 -15.38 2.91 -10.68
CA ARG A 291 -14.68 1.63 -10.58
C ARG A 291 -13.97 1.49 -9.23
N ILE A 292 -13.94 0.28 -8.70
CA ILE A 292 -13.12 -0.10 -7.55
C ILE A 292 -12.25 -1.28 -7.95
N ILE A 293 -10.98 -1.25 -7.61
CA ILE A 293 -10.04 -2.33 -7.92
C ILE A 293 -9.42 -2.80 -6.61
N PHE A 294 -9.65 -4.07 -6.28
CA PHE A 294 -8.96 -4.75 -5.19
C PHE A 294 -7.58 -5.17 -5.64
N LYS A 295 -6.55 -4.79 -4.89
CA LYS A 295 -5.15 -4.94 -5.26
C LYS A 295 -4.33 -5.53 -4.12
N LYS A 296 -3.21 -6.15 -4.48
CA LYS A 296 -2.18 -6.60 -3.54
C LYS A 296 -0.82 -6.07 -3.94
N LEU A 297 -0.11 -5.47 -3.00
CA LEU A 297 1.30 -5.14 -3.10
C LEU A 297 2.13 -6.37 -2.71
N VAL A 298 3.01 -6.79 -3.60
CA VAL A 298 3.98 -7.86 -3.37
C VAL A 298 5.36 -7.30 -3.68
N SER A 299 6.18 -7.11 -2.63
CA SER A 299 7.45 -6.38 -2.74
C SER A 299 7.23 -4.97 -3.32
N ASN A 300 7.60 -4.73 -4.59
CA ASN A 300 7.41 -3.47 -5.31
C ASN A 300 6.47 -3.60 -6.52
N ARG A 301 5.64 -4.65 -6.55
CA ARG A 301 4.70 -4.94 -7.65
C ARG A 301 3.27 -4.91 -7.14
N ILE A 302 2.37 -4.33 -7.94
CA ILE A 302 0.97 -4.19 -7.59
C ILE A 302 0.14 -5.09 -8.49
N HIS A 303 -0.44 -6.13 -7.90
CA HIS A 303 -1.28 -7.10 -8.57
C HIS A 303 -2.75 -6.70 -8.44
N ASP A 304 -3.46 -6.68 -9.55
CA ASP A 304 -4.90 -6.45 -9.57
C ASP A 304 -5.60 -7.79 -9.29
N MET A 305 -6.32 -7.88 -8.18
CA MET A 305 -6.99 -9.11 -7.76
C MET A 305 -8.41 -9.20 -8.31
N ALA A 306 -9.20 -8.15 -8.14
CA ALA A 306 -10.56 -8.07 -8.63
C ALA A 306 -10.93 -6.63 -9.01
N GLU A 307 -11.82 -6.49 -10.00
CA GLU A 307 -12.38 -5.22 -10.43
C GLU A 307 -13.90 -5.22 -10.22
N TYR A 308 -14.41 -4.16 -9.63
CA TYR A 308 -15.82 -3.94 -9.36
C TYR A 308 -16.31 -2.74 -10.15
N THR A 309 -17.37 -2.92 -10.93
CA THR A 309 -17.98 -1.86 -11.75
C THR A 309 -19.48 -1.75 -11.48
N PRO A 310 -20.05 -0.53 -11.43
CA PRO A 310 -21.49 -0.36 -11.32
C PRO A 310 -22.22 -0.92 -12.56
N ALA A 311 -23.25 -1.71 -12.34
CA ALA A 311 -24.10 -2.27 -13.40
C ALA A 311 -25.57 -2.32 -12.94
N GLY A 312 -26.40 -1.42 -13.47
CA GLY A 312 -27.85 -1.46 -13.28
C GLY A 312 -28.34 -1.36 -11.82
N GLY A 313 -27.64 -0.58 -10.97
CA GLY A 313 -27.96 -0.47 -9.54
C GLY A 313 -27.38 -1.58 -8.67
N THR A 314 -26.61 -2.50 -9.26
CA THR A 314 -25.78 -3.50 -8.56
C THR A 314 -24.31 -3.31 -8.91
N TRP A 315 -23.45 -4.15 -8.35
CA TRP A 315 -22.01 -4.19 -8.64
C TRP A 315 -21.64 -5.50 -9.33
N LYS A 316 -20.91 -5.39 -10.44
CA LYS A 316 -20.34 -6.53 -11.16
C LYS A 316 -18.90 -6.73 -10.71
N GLU A 317 -18.61 -7.91 -10.16
CA GLU A 317 -17.24 -8.36 -9.86
C GLU A 317 -16.63 -9.08 -11.07
N LYS A 318 -15.38 -8.76 -11.36
CA LYS A 318 -14.51 -9.47 -12.29
C LYS A 318 -13.22 -9.82 -11.59
N ILE A 319 -13.00 -11.11 -11.33
CA ILE A 319 -11.73 -11.61 -10.78
C ILE A 319 -10.66 -11.51 -11.87
N ILE A 320 -9.51 -10.92 -11.52
CA ILE A 320 -8.35 -10.71 -12.41
C ILE A 320 -7.25 -11.71 -12.06
N ASP A 321 -6.78 -11.73 -10.81
CA ASP A 321 -5.81 -12.71 -10.30
C ASP A 321 -6.51 -13.73 -9.39
N GLY A 322 -7.05 -14.78 -10.01
CA GLY A 322 -7.74 -15.85 -9.29
C GLY A 322 -6.86 -16.59 -8.29
N LYS A 323 -5.54 -16.67 -8.51
CA LYS A 323 -4.64 -17.42 -7.61
C LYS A 323 -4.52 -16.72 -6.26
N ARG A 324 -4.19 -15.42 -6.28
CA ARG A 324 -4.09 -14.61 -5.05
C ARG A 324 -5.46 -14.41 -4.40
N TYR A 325 -6.51 -14.22 -5.21
CA TYR A 325 -7.88 -14.07 -4.71
C TYR A 325 -8.36 -15.32 -3.97
N ASP A 326 -8.20 -16.50 -4.57
CA ASP A 326 -8.60 -17.76 -3.96
C ASP A 326 -7.73 -18.15 -2.76
N ALA A 327 -6.45 -17.77 -2.75
CA ALA A 327 -5.57 -17.96 -1.59
C ALA A 327 -6.05 -17.14 -0.39
N LEU A 328 -6.33 -15.84 -0.58
CA LEU A 328 -6.88 -14.99 0.48
C LEU A 328 -8.23 -15.53 0.97
N LYS A 329 -9.10 -15.96 0.05
CA LYS A 329 -10.41 -16.55 0.38
C LYS A 329 -10.29 -17.83 1.21
N ARG A 330 -9.29 -18.67 0.92
CA ARG A 330 -8.99 -19.90 1.68
C ARG A 330 -8.16 -19.64 2.92
N ARG A 331 -7.71 -18.40 3.14
CA ARG A 331 -6.81 -18.03 4.23
C ARG A 331 -5.53 -18.86 4.11
N GLU A 332 -4.86 -18.74 2.98
CA GLU A 332 -3.57 -19.36 2.65
C GLU A 332 -2.62 -18.27 2.16
N ASN A 333 -1.33 -18.41 2.42
CA ASN A 333 -0.33 -17.51 1.85
C ASN A 333 -0.06 -17.94 0.40
N HIS A 334 0.09 -16.98 -0.50
CA HIS A 334 0.47 -17.22 -1.89
C HIS A 334 1.90 -16.79 -2.20
N ASP A 335 2.27 -15.59 -1.75
CA ASP A 335 3.51 -14.92 -2.16
C ASP A 335 4.66 -15.20 -1.18
N LEU A 336 4.36 -15.43 0.10
CA LEU A 336 5.37 -15.87 1.09
C LEU A 336 5.98 -17.25 0.76
N GLU A 337 5.26 -18.10 0.00
CA GLU A 337 5.77 -19.42 -0.41
C GLU A 337 6.77 -19.34 -1.58
N ILE A 338 6.80 -18.23 -2.31
CA ILE A 338 7.67 -18.04 -3.46
C ILE A 338 9.09 -17.72 -2.96
N LYS A 339 10.08 -18.51 -3.39
CA LYS A 339 11.49 -18.26 -3.07
C LYS A 339 11.89 -16.86 -3.57
N LYS A 340 12.27 -15.99 -2.62
CA LYS A 340 12.85 -14.69 -2.94
C LYS A 340 14.19 -14.89 -3.66
N TYR A 341 14.35 -14.23 -4.80
CA TYR A 341 15.58 -14.20 -5.58
C TYR A 341 16.22 -12.81 -5.46
N SER A 342 17.54 -12.78 -5.24
CA SER A 342 18.32 -11.53 -5.27
C SER A 342 18.74 -11.26 -6.69
N HIS A 343 18.46 -10.05 -7.16
CA HIS A 343 18.88 -9.62 -8.48
C HIS A 343 20.40 -9.52 -8.58
N ILE A 344 20.92 -9.44 -9.81
CA ILE A 344 22.33 -9.07 -9.99
C ILE A 344 22.61 -7.69 -9.36
N PRO A 345 23.82 -7.44 -8.80
CA PRO A 345 24.12 -6.24 -8.02
C PRO A 345 23.81 -4.91 -8.74
N GLN A 346 23.98 -4.86 -10.07
CA GLN A 346 23.70 -3.67 -10.89
C GLN A 346 22.22 -3.29 -10.86
N ILE A 347 21.31 -4.27 -10.86
CA ILE A 347 19.87 -4.06 -10.83
C ILE A 347 19.46 -3.60 -9.42
N GLU A 348 19.99 -4.22 -8.37
CA GLU A 348 19.73 -3.80 -6.98
C GLU A 348 20.16 -2.35 -6.76
N LEU A 349 21.36 -2.01 -7.23
CA LEU A 349 21.91 -0.67 -7.12
C LEU A 349 21.06 0.36 -7.89
N PHE A 350 20.65 0.03 -9.12
CA PHE A 350 19.75 0.88 -9.89
C PHE A 350 18.40 1.07 -9.18
N ASN A 351 17.81 -0.01 -8.67
CA ASN A 351 16.53 0.04 -7.97
C ASN A 351 16.61 0.93 -6.72
N ASP A 352 17.68 0.83 -5.94
CA ASP A 352 17.91 1.70 -4.78
C ASP A 352 17.99 3.18 -5.15
N ILE A 353 18.75 3.50 -6.20
CA ILE A 353 18.89 4.87 -6.70
C ILE A 353 17.55 5.39 -7.25
N ARG A 354 16.86 4.58 -8.06
CA ARG A 354 15.55 4.91 -8.62
C ARG A 354 14.54 5.18 -7.51
N ASN A 355 14.47 4.31 -6.51
CA ASN A 355 13.56 4.44 -5.38
C ASN A 355 13.83 5.73 -4.60
N PHE A 356 15.10 6.11 -4.42
CA PHE A 356 15.45 7.42 -3.84
C PHE A 356 14.92 8.59 -4.68
N PHE A 357 15.13 8.58 -6.00
CA PHE A 357 14.63 9.66 -6.86
C PHE A 357 13.10 9.75 -6.89
N ARG A 358 12.40 8.62 -6.88
CA ARG A 358 10.93 8.55 -6.84
C ARG A 358 10.33 9.14 -5.57
N MET A 359 11.07 9.25 -4.47
CA MET A 359 10.61 9.96 -3.27
C MET A 359 10.37 11.46 -3.53
N PHE A 360 10.91 11.99 -4.62
CA PHE A 360 10.77 13.38 -5.06
C PHE A 360 10.04 13.47 -6.39
N GLN A 361 9.08 12.57 -6.59
CA GLN A 361 8.34 12.48 -7.84
C GLN A 361 7.66 13.83 -8.19
N THR A 362 7.83 14.28 -9.42
CA THR A 362 7.24 15.52 -9.91
C THR A 362 5.79 15.33 -10.35
N ARG A 363 5.01 16.40 -10.25
CA ARG A 363 3.63 16.44 -10.77
C ARG A 363 3.58 16.09 -12.26
N GLU A 364 4.57 16.55 -13.04
CA GLU A 364 4.69 16.24 -14.45
C GLU A 364 4.89 14.74 -14.74
N THR A 365 5.54 14.00 -13.83
CA THR A 365 5.60 12.53 -13.94
C THR A 365 4.25 11.90 -13.61
N GLU A 366 3.56 12.38 -12.57
CA GLU A 366 2.22 11.89 -12.19
C GLU A 366 1.21 12.06 -13.32
N GLU A 367 1.16 13.24 -13.94
CA GLU A 367 0.28 13.53 -15.08
C GLU A 367 0.55 12.63 -16.29
N ARG A 368 1.82 12.27 -16.53
CA ARG A 368 2.21 11.34 -17.62
C ARG A 368 1.80 9.90 -17.30
N ILE A 369 1.99 9.44 -16.07
CA ILE A 369 1.57 8.10 -15.65
C ILE A 369 0.06 7.96 -15.76
N ASP A 370 -0.69 8.93 -15.22
CA ASP A 370 -2.15 8.94 -15.32
C ASP A 370 -2.63 8.97 -16.78
N MET A 371 -1.95 9.73 -17.66
CA MET A 371 -2.25 9.71 -19.09
C MET A 371 -2.02 8.34 -19.71
N LEU A 372 -0.89 7.69 -19.41
CA LEU A 372 -0.57 6.37 -19.95
C LEU A 372 -1.52 5.29 -19.43
N GLU A 373 -1.92 5.35 -18.16
CA GLU A 373 -2.99 4.49 -17.63
C GLU A 373 -4.29 4.69 -18.41
N LYS A 374 -4.70 5.92 -18.69
CA LYS A 374 -5.90 6.21 -19.51
C LYS A 374 -5.75 5.69 -20.94
N VAL A 375 -4.58 5.84 -21.55
CA VAL A 375 -4.29 5.31 -22.89
C VAL A 375 -4.43 3.78 -22.88
N THR A 376 -3.80 3.08 -21.95
CA THR A 376 -3.93 1.61 -21.86
C THR A 376 -5.37 1.14 -21.67
N ARG A 377 -6.18 1.85 -20.87
CA ARG A 377 -7.61 1.55 -20.72
C ARG A 377 -8.40 1.70 -22.02
N LEU A 378 -8.10 2.69 -22.85
CA LEU A 378 -8.77 2.87 -24.14
C LEU A 378 -8.36 1.80 -25.16
N LEU A 379 -7.17 1.23 -24.97
CA LEU A 379 -6.67 0.12 -25.77
C LEU A 379 -7.29 -1.23 -25.34
N GLU A 380 -7.85 -1.32 -24.13
CA GLU A 380 -8.62 -2.48 -23.68
C GLU A 380 -9.85 -2.68 -24.59
N GLY A 381 -10.02 -3.90 -25.09
CA GLY A 381 -11.05 -4.26 -26.07
C GLY A 381 -10.57 -4.22 -27.53
N HIS A 382 -9.44 -3.56 -27.82
CA HIS A 382 -8.78 -3.64 -29.12
C HIS A 382 -7.63 -4.66 -29.15
N PHE A 383 -7.02 -4.89 -27.98
CA PHE A 383 -5.96 -5.86 -27.74
C PHE A 383 -6.35 -6.77 -26.57
N GLU A 384 -6.06 -8.06 -26.67
CA GLU A 384 -6.17 -8.99 -25.54
C GLU A 384 -5.11 -8.70 -24.48
N THR A 385 -3.89 -8.39 -24.93
CA THR A 385 -2.72 -8.11 -24.10
C THR A 385 -2.01 -6.85 -24.58
N ILE A 386 -2.00 -5.83 -23.73
CA ILE A 386 -1.20 -4.62 -23.94
C ILE A 386 -0.75 -4.02 -22.62
N ALA A 387 0.56 -3.87 -22.46
CA ALA A 387 1.15 -3.18 -21.33
C ALA A 387 2.40 -2.41 -21.77
N MET A 388 2.92 -1.59 -20.85
CA MET A 388 4.10 -0.79 -21.13
C MET A 388 5.04 -0.81 -19.94
N ASP A 389 6.33 -0.66 -20.19
CA ASP A 389 7.27 -0.16 -19.18
C ASP A 389 7.72 1.23 -19.59
N VAL A 390 7.53 2.21 -18.73
CA VAL A 390 8.15 3.52 -18.92
C VAL A 390 9.58 3.51 -18.42
N MET A 391 10.44 4.21 -19.16
CA MET A 391 11.86 4.37 -18.90
C MET A 391 12.20 5.85 -18.65
N GLY A 392 13.50 6.16 -18.55
CA GLY A 392 13.98 7.53 -18.49
C GLY A 392 13.38 8.36 -17.35
N SER A 393 13.02 9.61 -17.65
CA SER A 393 12.61 10.58 -16.63
C SER A 393 11.28 10.24 -15.94
N VAL A 394 10.36 9.59 -16.66
CA VAL A 394 9.06 9.15 -16.12
C VAL A 394 9.27 7.99 -15.14
N ASN A 395 10.17 7.07 -15.45
CA ASN A 395 10.51 5.95 -14.57
C ASN A 395 11.15 6.40 -13.25
N VAL A 396 12.09 7.37 -13.30
CA VAL A 396 12.78 7.85 -12.09
C VAL A 396 11.96 8.86 -11.28
N GLY A 397 10.81 9.32 -11.79
CA GLY A 397 9.96 10.29 -11.07
C GLY A 397 10.28 11.76 -11.33
N LEU A 398 11.23 12.09 -12.21
CA LEU A 398 11.76 13.46 -12.31
C LEU A 398 11.48 14.12 -13.66
N SER A 399 10.30 13.87 -14.23
CA SER A 399 9.88 14.52 -15.49
C SER A 399 9.69 16.03 -15.31
N GLN A 400 9.92 16.78 -16.37
CA GLN A 400 9.58 18.20 -16.48
C GLN A 400 8.62 18.40 -17.65
N SER A 401 8.11 19.62 -17.85
CA SER A 401 7.19 19.94 -18.94
C SER A 401 7.68 19.47 -20.32
N GLN A 402 8.98 19.65 -20.62
CA GLN A 402 9.59 19.21 -21.89
C GLN A 402 10.12 17.77 -21.91
N SER A 403 10.00 17.02 -20.81
CA SER A 403 10.39 15.61 -20.79
C SER A 403 9.55 14.80 -21.77
N ASP A 404 10.22 13.95 -22.53
CA ASP A 404 9.65 12.88 -23.33
C ASP A 404 9.20 11.70 -22.46
N ILE A 405 8.42 10.82 -23.10
CA ILE A 405 7.99 9.53 -22.57
C ILE A 405 8.69 8.43 -23.35
N ASP A 406 9.63 7.76 -22.70
CA ASP A 406 10.29 6.57 -23.19
C ASP A 406 9.52 5.33 -22.76
N MET A 407 9.13 4.46 -23.69
CA MET A 407 8.37 3.26 -23.32
C MET A 407 8.77 2.00 -24.10
N VAL A 408 8.65 0.86 -23.43
CA VAL A 408 8.71 -0.48 -24.02
C VAL A 408 7.30 -1.05 -24.07
N LEU A 409 6.86 -1.54 -25.22
CA LEU A 409 5.54 -2.16 -25.36
C LEU A 409 5.62 -3.67 -25.12
N TYR A 410 4.63 -4.18 -24.39
CA TYR A 410 4.38 -5.61 -24.22
C TYR A 410 3.06 -5.95 -24.90
N LEU A 411 3.11 -6.85 -25.87
CA LEU A 411 1.98 -7.27 -26.70
C LEU A 411 2.09 -8.76 -26.98
N GLU A 412 1.00 -9.41 -27.35
CA GLU A 412 1.09 -10.67 -28.09
C GLU A 412 1.15 -10.36 -29.58
N CYS A 413 2.28 -10.68 -30.18
CA CYS A 413 2.46 -10.59 -31.62
C CYS A 413 2.06 -11.95 -32.21
N GLY A 414 1.12 -11.97 -33.16
CA GLY A 414 0.66 -13.22 -33.78
C GLY A 414 1.80 -14.07 -34.36
N HIS A 415 1.50 -15.35 -34.64
CA HIS A 415 2.44 -16.45 -34.95
C HIS A 415 3.55 -16.20 -36.00
N GLU A 416 3.51 -15.10 -36.78
CA GLU A 416 4.47 -14.76 -37.83
C GLU A 416 5.31 -13.49 -37.56
N CYS A 417 5.18 -12.87 -36.39
CA CYS A 417 5.90 -11.63 -36.07
C CYS A 417 7.31 -11.89 -35.52
N VAL A 418 8.18 -12.47 -36.35
CA VAL A 418 9.57 -12.73 -35.97
C VAL A 418 10.40 -11.45 -36.15
N SER A 419 10.86 -10.92 -35.00
CA SER A 419 12.05 -10.08 -34.78
C SER A 419 12.22 -8.72 -35.46
N GLU A 420 11.36 -8.26 -36.38
CA GLU A 420 11.55 -6.94 -37.03
C GLU A 420 10.50 -5.89 -36.64
N ARG A 421 10.98 -4.74 -36.12
CA ARG A 421 10.18 -3.53 -35.91
C ARG A 421 9.43 -3.18 -37.18
N GLY A 422 8.10 -3.03 -37.09
CA GLY A 422 7.24 -2.60 -38.19
C GLY A 422 6.56 -3.70 -39.01
N LYS A 423 6.90 -4.98 -38.86
CA LYS A 423 6.15 -6.08 -39.53
C LYS A 423 4.90 -6.51 -38.76
N CYS A 424 4.93 -6.43 -37.43
CA CYS A 424 3.80 -6.80 -36.58
C CYS A 424 2.61 -5.82 -36.77
N GLU A 425 1.45 -6.36 -37.12
CA GLU A 425 0.20 -5.60 -37.27
C GLU A 425 -0.29 -5.05 -35.92
N ASN A 426 -0.25 -5.88 -34.87
CA ASN A 426 -0.62 -5.45 -33.51
C ASN A 426 0.27 -4.29 -33.03
N TYR A 427 1.57 -4.34 -33.31
CA TYR A 427 2.48 -3.23 -33.00
C TYR A 427 2.09 -1.95 -33.74
N ARG A 428 1.92 -2.01 -35.08
CA ARG A 428 1.56 -0.82 -35.88
C ARG A 428 0.22 -0.22 -35.45
N ARG A 429 -0.75 -1.06 -35.12
CA ARG A 429 -2.04 -0.63 -34.60
C ARG A 429 -1.91 0.02 -33.23
N ALA A 430 -1.14 -0.59 -32.32
CA ALA A 430 -0.90 -0.03 -30.99
C ALA A 430 -0.17 1.31 -31.08
N GLU A 431 0.91 1.38 -31.86
CA GLU A 431 1.68 2.60 -32.14
C GLU A 431 0.79 3.71 -32.71
N SER A 432 -0.07 3.40 -33.70
CA SER A 432 -1.00 4.39 -34.25
C SER A 432 -1.98 4.93 -33.22
N MET A 433 -2.57 4.07 -32.40
CA MET A 433 -3.55 4.48 -31.38
C MET A 433 -2.89 5.26 -30.24
N ILE A 434 -1.68 4.87 -29.83
CA ILE A 434 -0.87 5.62 -28.84
C ILE A 434 -0.52 6.99 -29.41
N THR A 435 -0.09 7.05 -30.68
CA THR A 435 0.24 8.30 -31.37
C THR A 435 -0.96 9.23 -31.42
N GLU A 436 -2.15 8.75 -31.79
CA GLU A 436 -3.37 9.57 -31.84
C GLU A 436 -3.70 10.25 -30.50
N ARG A 437 -3.31 9.62 -29.38
CA ARG A 437 -3.64 10.09 -28.02
C ARG A 437 -2.54 10.93 -27.39
N LEU A 438 -1.27 10.64 -27.69
CA LEU A 438 -0.13 11.33 -27.08
C LEU A 438 0.43 12.44 -27.98
N ALA A 439 0.31 12.32 -29.30
CA ALA A 439 0.85 13.31 -30.23
C ALA A 439 0.20 14.68 -30.00
N GLY A 440 1.03 15.72 -29.93
CA GLY A 440 0.61 17.09 -29.63
C GLY A 440 0.48 17.40 -28.13
N ILE A 441 0.46 16.39 -27.25
CA ILE A 441 0.48 16.56 -25.80
C ILE A 441 1.89 16.31 -25.26
N TYR A 442 2.47 15.16 -25.59
CA TYR A 442 3.79 14.74 -25.15
C TYR A 442 4.65 14.27 -26.33
N LYS A 443 5.95 14.54 -26.25
CA LYS A 443 6.93 13.81 -27.06
C LYS A 443 7.06 12.41 -26.46
N PHE A 444 7.11 11.38 -27.29
CA PHE A 444 7.29 10.01 -26.82
C PHE A 444 8.08 9.19 -27.85
N GLU A 445 8.74 8.14 -27.35
CA GLU A 445 9.46 7.17 -28.16
C GLU A 445 9.13 5.76 -27.67
N ILE A 446 8.76 4.87 -28.60
CA ILE A 446 8.65 3.44 -28.34
C ILE A 446 10.03 2.82 -28.58
N ILE A 447 10.76 2.59 -27.49
CA ILE A 447 12.14 2.13 -27.50
C ILE A 447 12.22 0.67 -27.92
N ASP A 448 11.26 -0.16 -27.53
CA ASP A 448 11.26 -1.58 -27.87
C ASP A 448 9.85 -2.18 -27.84
N CYS A 449 9.69 -3.34 -28.46
CA CYS A 449 8.48 -4.16 -28.41
C CYS A 449 8.84 -5.60 -28.04
N VAL A 450 8.19 -6.11 -27.00
CA VAL A 450 8.39 -7.46 -26.47
C VAL A 450 7.13 -8.30 -26.71
N ASP A 451 7.31 -9.41 -27.41
CA ASP A 451 6.24 -10.39 -27.66
C ASP A 451 6.08 -11.35 -26.48
N LEU A 452 4.99 -11.17 -25.72
CA LEU A 452 4.69 -12.00 -24.55
C LEU A 452 4.43 -13.47 -24.91
N SER A 453 3.94 -13.77 -26.12
CA SER A 453 3.75 -15.16 -26.57
C SER A 453 5.08 -15.90 -26.66
N THR A 454 6.09 -15.27 -27.26
CA THR A 454 7.44 -15.83 -27.35
C THR A 454 8.10 -15.95 -25.99
N VAL A 455 7.95 -14.95 -25.11
CA VAL A 455 8.48 -15.00 -23.73
C VAL A 455 7.87 -16.17 -22.95
N MET A 456 6.54 -16.29 -22.95
CA MET A 456 5.86 -17.38 -22.24
C MET A 456 6.26 -18.76 -22.75
N ARG A 457 6.42 -18.92 -24.07
CA ARG A 457 6.91 -20.17 -24.69
C ARG A 457 8.35 -20.48 -24.25
N SER A 458 9.24 -19.50 -24.32
CA SER A 458 10.64 -19.66 -23.90
C SER A 458 10.76 -20.03 -22.42
N ILE A 459 9.94 -19.45 -21.53
CA ILE A 459 9.94 -19.82 -20.11
C ILE A 459 9.51 -21.28 -19.94
N LYS A 460 8.45 -21.72 -20.63
CA LYS A 460 7.97 -23.12 -20.58
C LYS A 460 8.99 -24.11 -21.11
N GLU A 461 9.71 -23.74 -22.16
CA GLU A 461 10.76 -24.55 -22.79
C GLU A 461 12.11 -24.46 -22.06
N ARG A 462 12.21 -23.63 -21.01
CA ARG A 462 13.46 -23.29 -20.29
C ARG A 462 14.58 -22.83 -21.24
N ASN A 463 14.21 -22.09 -22.29
CA ASN A 463 15.16 -21.59 -23.28
C ASN A 463 15.85 -20.31 -22.78
N PHE A 464 17.05 -20.46 -22.23
CA PHE A 464 17.89 -19.38 -21.70
C PHE A 464 18.50 -18.46 -22.78
N GLU A 465 18.57 -18.92 -24.03
CA GLU A 465 19.15 -18.16 -25.15
C GLU A 465 18.11 -17.31 -25.90
N CYS A 466 16.84 -17.34 -25.47
CA CYS A 466 15.80 -16.56 -26.13
C CYS A 466 16.01 -15.05 -25.88
N GLU A 467 16.44 -14.35 -26.93
CA GLU A 467 16.69 -12.90 -26.90
C GLU A 467 15.44 -12.11 -26.43
N MET A 468 14.24 -12.53 -26.83
CA MET A 468 13.00 -11.86 -26.42
C MET A 468 12.77 -11.95 -24.91
N THR A 469 13.06 -13.11 -24.30
CA THR A 469 12.97 -13.32 -22.85
C THR A 469 14.06 -12.55 -22.12
N GLN A 470 15.28 -12.51 -22.65
CA GLN A 470 16.37 -11.69 -22.11
C GLN A 470 16.00 -10.20 -22.10
N ARG A 471 15.45 -9.68 -23.20
CA ARG A 471 14.94 -8.31 -23.29
C ARG A 471 13.78 -8.05 -22.33
N PHE A 472 12.84 -9.00 -22.21
CA PHE A 472 11.77 -8.93 -21.21
C PHE A 472 12.34 -8.75 -19.80
N VAL A 473 13.27 -9.61 -19.37
CA VAL A 473 13.89 -9.54 -18.03
C VAL A 473 14.65 -8.23 -17.82
N ALA A 474 15.41 -7.79 -18.83
CA ALA A 474 16.16 -6.53 -18.75
C ALA A 474 15.24 -5.33 -18.54
N HIS A 475 14.21 -5.20 -19.38
CA HIS A 475 13.26 -4.09 -19.31
C HIS A 475 12.47 -4.13 -18.01
N ARG A 476 11.97 -5.30 -17.58
CA ARG A 476 11.22 -5.45 -16.33
C ARG A 476 12.01 -5.09 -15.08
N SER A 477 13.32 -5.32 -15.12
CA SER A 477 14.20 -5.00 -13.99
C SER A 477 14.42 -3.49 -13.83
N MET A 478 14.36 -2.73 -14.92
CA MET A 478 14.61 -1.28 -14.89
C MET A 478 13.34 -0.44 -14.95
N GLY A 479 12.34 -0.89 -15.71
CA GLY A 479 11.16 -0.12 -16.08
C GLY A 479 10.12 0.01 -14.97
N ARG A 480 9.24 1.00 -15.16
CA ARG A 480 8.02 1.15 -14.36
C ARG A 480 6.81 0.66 -15.17
N PRO A 481 6.06 -0.34 -14.68
CA PRO A 481 4.98 -0.90 -15.46
C PRO A 481 3.76 0.02 -15.51
N ILE A 482 3.13 0.08 -16.68
CA ILE A 482 1.77 0.57 -16.91
C ILE A 482 0.95 -0.63 -17.39
N ASN A 483 -0.23 -0.81 -16.77
CA ASN A 483 -1.08 -2.00 -16.97
C ASN A 483 -0.40 -3.32 -16.57
N TYR A 484 0.19 -3.35 -15.36
CA TYR A 484 0.95 -4.50 -14.86
C TYR A 484 0.18 -5.82 -14.85
N ARG A 485 -1.16 -5.79 -14.73
CA ARG A 485 -2.02 -6.98 -14.76
C ARG A 485 -1.80 -7.90 -15.97
N VAL A 486 -1.35 -7.37 -17.11
CA VAL A 486 -1.02 -8.16 -18.31
C VAL A 486 0.37 -8.82 -18.19
N ILE A 487 1.30 -8.16 -17.50
CA ILE A 487 2.69 -8.62 -17.33
C ILE A 487 2.81 -9.62 -16.17
N ALA A 488 2.04 -9.41 -15.10
CA ALA A 488 2.13 -10.17 -13.85
C ALA A 488 2.11 -11.69 -14.04
N PRO A 489 1.24 -12.30 -14.88
CA PRO A 489 1.24 -13.75 -15.08
C PRO A 489 2.56 -14.27 -15.68
N VAL A 490 3.19 -13.50 -16.56
CA VAL A 490 4.46 -13.85 -17.22
C VAL A 490 5.63 -13.72 -16.25
N GLU A 491 5.65 -12.66 -15.43
CA GLU A 491 6.66 -12.47 -14.37
C GLU A 491 6.52 -13.54 -13.27
N ASP A 492 5.28 -13.93 -12.90
CA ASP A 492 5.01 -15.04 -11.98
C ASP A 492 5.49 -16.39 -12.54
N MET A 493 5.36 -16.63 -13.84
CA MET A 493 5.93 -17.83 -14.48
C MET A 493 7.45 -17.87 -14.35
N LEU A 494 8.11 -16.73 -14.59
CA LEU A 494 9.56 -16.61 -14.45
C LEU A 494 10.01 -16.79 -12.99
N ASN A 495 9.30 -16.20 -12.03
CA ASN A 495 9.63 -16.27 -10.60
C ASN A 495 9.53 -17.67 -9.99
N ARG A 496 8.76 -18.56 -10.61
CA ARG A 496 8.66 -19.96 -10.19
C ARG A 496 9.91 -20.77 -10.54
N ASP A 497 10.67 -20.34 -11.53
CA ASP A 497 11.93 -20.96 -11.96
C ASP A 497 13.11 -20.01 -11.68
N VAL A 498 13.52 -19.96 -10.41
CA VAL A 498 14.61 -19.11 -9.93
C VAL A 498 15.93 -19.38 -10.65
N GLU A 499 16.17 -20.64 -11.04
CA GLU A 499 17.37 -21.05 -11.80
C GLU A 499 17.36 -20.40 -13.19
N LEU A 500 16.25 -20.54 -13.93
CA LEU A 500 16.10 -19.91 -15.24
C LEU A 500 16.24 -18.38 -15.15
N ARG A 501 15.59 -17.75 -14.17
CA ARG A 501 15.70 -16.31 -13.97
C ARG A 501 17.14 -15.87 -13.70
N SER A 502 17.84 -16.60 -12.83
CA SER A 502 19.23 -16.30 -12.47
C SER A 502 20.17 -16.40 -13.68
N GLU A 503 20.02 -17.44 -14.51
CA GLU A 503 20.81 -17.62 -15.73
C GLU A 503 20.56 -16.50 -16.74
N ILE A 504 19.28 -16.13 -16.95
CA ILE A 504 18.92 -15.04 -17.86
C ILE A 504 19.47 -13.71 -17.35
N GLU A 505 19.33 -13.39 -16.06
CA GLU A 505 19.91 -12.17 -15.47
C GLU A 505 21.45 -12.16 -15.56
N GLY A 506 22.09 -13.32 -15.41
CA GLY A 506 23.53 -13.49 -15.63
C GLY A 506 23.94 -13.20 -17.08
N SER A 507 23.16 -13.66 -18.06
CA SER A 507 23.43 -13.43 -19.48
C SER A 507 23.34 -11.94 -19.87
N ILE A 508 22.39 -11.20 -19.28
CA ILE A 508 22.19 -9.78 -19.57
C ILE A 508 23.13 -8.86 -18.78
N HIS A 509 23.88 -9.37 -17.80
CA HIS A 509 24.81 -8.60 -16.98
C HIS A 509 25.83 -7.81 -17.81
N ALA A 510 26.36 -8.40 -18.89
CA ALA A 510 27.29 -7.73 -19.78
C ALA A 510 26.63 -6.55 -20.51
N PHE A 511 25.36 -6.69 -20.93
CA PHE A 511 24.59 -5.61 -21.54
C PHE A 511 24.35 -4.46 -20.58
N PHE A 512 24.03 -4.76 -19.32
CA PHE A 512 23.89 -3.72 -18.28
C PHE A 512 25.17 -2.90 -18.11
N LYS A 513 26.35 -3.54 -18.04
CA LYS A 513 27.64 -2.83 -17.94
C LYS A 513 27.89 -1.89 -19.12
N ILE A 514 27.48 -2.28 -20.33
CA ILE A 514 27.60 -1.42 -21.52
C ILE A 514 26.62 -0.25 -21.41
N PHE A 515 25.35 -0.53 -21.07
CA PHE A 515 24.30 0.47 -20.96
C PHE A 515 24.61 1.54 -19.91
N THR A 516 25.09 1.15 -18.72
CA THR A 516 25.43 2.08 -17.63
C THR A 516 26.51 3.08 -18.02
N ASN A 517 27.41 2.69 -18.93
CA ASN A 517 28.55 3.49 -19.35
C ASN A 517 28.25 4.33 -20.61
N THR A 518 27.00 4.31 -21.11
CA THR A 518 26.61 5.16 -22.25
C THR A 518 26.55 6.63 -21.84
N SER A 519 27.08 7.51 -22.68
CA SER A 519 27.12 8.95 -22.41
C SER A 519 25.72 9.54 -22.18
N GLN A 520 24.71 9.06 -22.91
CA GLN A 520 23.32 9.49 -22.74
C GLN A 520 22.75 9.13 -21.36
N HIS A 521 23.02 7.93 -20.86
CA HIS A 521 22.54 7.49 -19.54
C HIS A 521 23.22 8.27 -18.42
N VAL A 522 24.53 8.44 -18.53
CA VAL A 522 25.33 9.26 -17.61
C VAL A 522 24.81 10.71 -17.55
N THR A 523 24.60 11.35 -18.71
CA THR A 523 24.02 12.70 -18.80
C THR A 523 22.59 12.76 -18.23
N SER A 524 21.80 11.69 -18.34
CA SER A 524 20.47 11.64 -17.75
C SER A 524 20.52 11.69 -16.22
N PHE A 525 21.43 10.95 -15.60
CA PHE A 525 21.65 11.02 -14.14
C PHE A 525 22.13 12.39 -13.68
N GLU A 526 23.03 13.05 -14.43
CA GLU A 526 23.44 14.42 -14.11
C GLU A 526 22.26 15.41 -14.14
N LYS A 527 21.37 15.26 -15.13
CA LYS A 527 20.13 16.05 -15.19
C LYS A 527 19.24 15.78 -13.97
N TYR A 528 19.11 14.53 -13.53
CA TYR A 528 18.33 14.17 -12.35
C TYR A 528 18.91 14.78 -11.06
N GLU A 529 20.23 14.72 -10.89
CA GLU A 529 20.89 15.35 -9.74
C GLU A 529 20.73 16.88 -9.73
N LEU A 530 20.85 17.52 -10.89
CA LEU A 530 20.64 18.96 -11.04
C LEU A 530 19.20 19.36 -10.69
N ARG A 531 18.21 18.54 -11.11
CA ARG A 531 16.80 18.77 -10.75
C ARG A 531 16.58 18.72 -9.24
N LEU A 532 17.09 17.69 -8.56
CA LEU A 532 17.01 17.64 -7.08
C LEU A 532 17.69 18.83 -6.41
N LYS A 533 18.89 19.22 -6.87
CA LYS A 533 19.59 20.40 -6.35
C LYS A 533 18.76 21.68 -6.53
N SER A 534 18.09 21.83 -7.67
CA SER A 534 17.22 23.00 -7.93
C SER A 534 15.99 23.05 -7.02
N LEU A 535 15.53 21.89 -6.52
CA LEU A 535 14.48 21.75 -5.51
C LEU A 535 15.00 21.92 -4.07
N GLY A 536 16.29 22.23 -3.89
CA GLY A 536 16.92 22.35 -2.57
C GLY A 536 17.20 21.00 -1.88
N ILE A 537 17.04 19.88 -2.58
CA ILE A 537 17.22 18.55 -2.02
C ILE A 537 18.70 18.15 -2.09
N LYS A 538 19.32 17.95 -0.92
CA LYS A 538 20.69 17.45 -0.82
C LYS A 538 20.69 15.92 -0.90
N ILE A 539 21.30 15.38 -1.94
CA ILE A 539 21.50 13.93 -2.08
C ILE A 539 22.46 13.43 -0.98
N PRO A 540 22.04 12.46 -0.14
CA PRO A 540 22.89 11.85 0.88
C PRO A 540 24.13 11.19 0.30
N ASP A 541 25.24 11.19 1.04
CA ASP A 541 26.51 10.65 0.55
C ASP A 541 26.44 9.15 0.23
N ALA A 542 25.64 8.39 1.00
CA ALA A 542 25.36 6.99 0.70
C ALA A 542 24.73 6.79 -0.68
N ILE A 543 23.79 7.66 -1.09
CA ILE A 543 23.17 7.59 -2.42
C ILE A 543 24.16 8.05 -3.50
N ARG A 544 24.99 9.07 -3.24
CA ARG A 544 26.04 9.48 -4.19
C ARG A 544 27.05 8.37 -4.44
N SER A 545 27.44 7.64 -3.40
CA SER A 545 28.29 6.45 -3.55
C SER A 545 27.62 5.44 -4.47
N LYS A 546 26.34 5.12 -4.22
CA LYS A 546 25.59 4.20 -5.08
C LYS A 546 25.53 4.65 -6.53
N ILE A 547 25.27 5.94 -6.80
CA ILE A 547 25.26 6.50 -8.17
C ILE A 547 26.64 6.35 -8.82
N ARG A 548 27.72 6.63 -8.08
CA ARG A 548 29.10 6.49 -8.57
C ARG A 548 29.42 5.03 -8.93
N ASP A 549 29.09 4.11 -8.03
CA ASP A 549 29.30 2.67 -8.21
C ASP A 549 28.50 2.13 -9.40
N TYR A 550 27.28 2.63 -9.58
CA TYR A 550 26.39 2.25 -10.68
C TYR A 550 26.90 2.71 -12.04
N LEU A 551 27.37 3.97 -12.11
CA LEU A 551 27.90 4.56 -13.33
C LEU A 551 29.38 4.24 -13.56
N GLN A 552 30.02 3.46 -12.69
CA GLN A 552 31.44 3.09 -12.75
C GLN A 552 32.37 4.31 -12.92
N ARG A 553 32.08 5.40 -12.19
CA ARG A 553 32.90 6.62 -12.24
C ARG A 553 34.11 6.48 -11.29
N ASP A 554 35.32 6.42 -11.84
CA ASP A 554 36.57 6.43 -11.05
C ASP A 554 36.77 7.75 -10.29
N GLU A 555 37.47 7.71 -9.14
CA GLU A 555 37.67 8.84 -8.20
C GLU A 555 38.50 10.03 -8.73
N ASN A 556 38.96 10.02 -9.98
CA ASN A 556 39.82 11.07 -10.51
C ASN A 556 39.19 11.75 -11.73
N THR A 557 38.34 12.74 -11.49
CA THR A 557 38.20 13.92 -12.36
C THR A 557 37.62 15.12 -11.61
#